data_AF-A0A4Y2RXJ2-F1
#
_entry.id   AF-A0A4Y2RXJ2-F1
#
_cell.length_a   1.000
_cell.length_b   1.000
_cell.length_c   1.000
_cell.angle_alpha   90.00
_cell.angle_beta   90.00
_cell.angle_gamma   90.00
#
_symmetry.space_group_name_H-M   'P 1'
#
loop_
_entity.id
_entity.type
_entity.pdbx_description
1 polymer ?
#
loop_
_entity_poly.entity_id
_entity_poly.type
_entity_poly.pdbx_seq_one_letter_code
_entity_poly.pdbx_strand_id
1 'polypeptide(L)'
;MIGKSLSEVGMLSPSQQHEHNMSREILRELSYDSDLLLNFVTQREPLLNTDQQAIYRKVLRRYSKSEGGVIFIDAPRGTGKTFLINVLLPKI
;
A
#
# COMPACT_ATOMS: atom_id res chain seq x y z
N MET A 1 -1.30 6.08 -35.44
CA MET A 1 -2.76 6.24 -35.38
C MET A 1 -3.06 7.19 -34.23
N ILE A 2 -3.61 8.37 -34.52
CA ILE A 2 -4.02 9.32 -33.49
C ILE A 2 -5.43 8.89 -33.07
N GLY A 3 -5.58 8.51 -31.80
CA GLY A 3 -6.87 8.09 -31.25
C GLY A 3 -7.86 9.26 -31.26
N LYS A 4 -9.12 8.98 -31.60
CA LYS A 4 -10.20 9.97 -31.55
C LYS A 4 -10.53 10.32 -30.11
N SER A 5 -10.81 11.59 -29.84
CA SER A 5 -11.30 12.06 -28.54
C SER A 5 -12.72 11.51 -28.27
N LEU A 6 -13.08 11.32 -27.00
CA LEU A 6 -14.43 10.87 -26.59
C LEU A 6 -15.54 11.79 -27.11
N SER A 7 -15.24 13.10 -27.21
CA SER A 7 -16.15 14.08 -27.81
C SER A 7 -16.42 13.80 -29.29
N GLU A 8 -15.43 13.28 -30.02
CA GLU A 8 -15.53 12.98 -31.46
C GLU A 8 -16.34 11.72 -31.75
N VAL A 9 -16.62 10.90 -30.73
CA VAL A 9 -17.52 9.75 -30.81
C VAL A 9 -18.87 10.01 -30.12
N GLY A 10 -19.19 11.27 -29.83
CA GLY A 10 -20.48 11.67 -29.25
C GLY A 10 -20.63 11.34 -27.77
N MET A 11 -19.53 11.08 -27.05
CA MET A 11 -19.54 10.88 -25.60
C MET A 11 -19.19 12.17 -24.86
N LEU A 12 -19.94 12.45 -23.79
CA LEU A 12 -19.59 13.53 -22.88
C LEU A 12 -18.23 13.19 -22.24
N SER A 13 -17.24 14.05 -22.48
CA SER A 13 -15.98 13.96 -21.74
C SER A 13 -16.28 14.23 -20.26
N PRO A 14 -15.79 13.41 -19.32
CA PRO A 14 -16.00 13.64 -17.91
C PRO A 14 -15.60 15.07 -17.59
N SER A 15 -16.51 15.85 -17.00
CA SER A 15 -16.22 17.21 -16.59
C SER A 15 -15.03 17.19 -15.64
N GLN A 16 -13.90 17.76 -16.09
CA GLN A 16 -12.78 18.11 -15.21
C GLN A 16 -13.23 19.28 -14.34
N GLN A 17 -14.13 19.02 -13.39
CA GLN A 17 -14.33 19.90 -12.27
C GLN A 17 -13.09 19.72 -11.40
N HIS A 18 -12.18 20.69 -11.48
CA HIS A 18 -11.02 20.87 -10.62
C HIS A 18 -11.47 21.16 -9.17
N GLU A 19 -12.13 20.18 -8.57
CA GLU A 19 -12.22 20.07 -7.13
C GLU A 19 -11.14 19.08 -6.70
N HIS A 20 -10.62 19.25 -5.48
CA HIS A 20 -9.70 18.33 -4.81
C HIS A 20 -10.35 16.95 -4.51
N ASN A 21 -11.09 16.40 -5.47
CA ASN A 21 -11.74 15.11 -5.37
C ASN A 21 -10.69 14.04 -5.63
N MET A 22 -10.15 13.48 -4.54
CA MET A 22 -9.35 12.26 -4.62
C MET A 22 -10.06 11.25 -5.51
N SER A 23 -9.31 10.65 -6.44
CA SER A 23 -9.87 9.70 -7.39
C SER A 23 -10.61 8.58 -6.65
N ARG A 24 -11.69 8.06 -7.24
CA ARG A 24 -12.48 6.98 -6.61
C ARG A 24 -11.61 5.78 -6.25
N GLU A 25 -10.54 5.53 -7.00
CA GLU A 25 -9.56 4.49 -6.71
C GLU A 25 -8.87 4.74 -5.36
N ILE A 26 -8.44 5.97 -5.08
CA ILE A 26 -7.78 6.34 -3.82
C ILE A 26 -8.76 6.21 -2.65
N LEU A 27 -9.99 6.71 -2.81
CA LEU A 27 -11.02 6.58 -1.77
C LEU A 27 -11.30 5.11 -1.44
N ARG A 28 -11.33 4.24 -2.45
CA ARG A 28 -11.52 2.80 -2.26
C ARG A 28 -10.32 2.13 -1.59
N GLU A 29 -9.12 2.57 -1.88
CA GLU A 29 -7.89 2.06 -1.25
C GLU A 29 -7.78 2.49 0.22
N LEU A 30 -8.26 3.70 0.55
CA LEU A 30 -8.26 4.23 1.91
C LEU A 30 -9.46 3.80 2.76
N SER A 31 -10.53 3.24 2.16
CA SER A 31 -11.75 2.82 2.88
C SER A 31 -11.61 1.44 3.54
N TYR A 32 -10.50 1.21 4.26
CA TYR A 32 -10.28 -0.03 5.01
C TYR A 32 -10.76 0.09 6.46
N ASP A 33 -11.15 -1.04 7.05
CA ASP A 33 -11.54 -1.13 8.46
C ASP A 33 -10.28 -1.15 9.35
N SER A 34 -10.09 -0.08 10.12
CA SER A 34 -8.93 0.09 11.00
C SER A 34 -8.89 -0.91 12.15
N ASP A 35 -10.04 -1.30 12.69
CA ASP A 35 -10.12 -2.21 13.84
C ASP A 35 -9.82 -3.65 13.40
N LEU A 36 -10.37 -4.03 12.24
CA LEU A 36 -10.04 -5.30 11.59
C LEU A 36 -8.55 -5.37 11.27
N LEU A 37 -7.97 -4.27 10.77
CA LEU A 37 -6.56 -4.19 10.44
C LEU A 37 -5.66 -4.27 11.69
N LEU A 38 -6.02 -3.58 12.77
CA LEU A 38 -5.30 -3.64 14.04
C LEU A 38 -5.31 -5.06 14.62
N ASN A 39 -6.48 -5.72 14.63
CA ASN A 39 -6.60 -7.10 15.08
C ASN A 39 -5.80 -8.05 14.17
N PHE A 40 -5.85 -7.85 12.85
CA PHE A 40 -5.08 -8.61 11.87
C PHE A 40 -3.58 -8.58 12.16
N VAL A 41 -3.04 -7.39 12.48
CA VAL A 41 -1.60 -7.23 12.78
C VAL A 41 -1.25 -7.77 14.15
N THR A 42 -2.05 -7.47 15.17
CA THR A 42 -1.80 -7.93 16.55
C THR A 42 -1.67 -9.46 16.63
N GLN A 43 -2.47 -10.20 15.86
CA GLN A 43 -2.41 -11.66 15.83
C GLN A 43 -1.24 -12.23 15.01
N ARG A 44 -0.76 -11.49 14.00
CA ARG A 44 0.24 -11.99 13.04
C ARG A 44 1.66 -11.52 13.31
N GLU A 45 1.83 -10.37 13.94
CA GLU A 45 3.13 -9.84 14.32
C GLU A 45 3.97 -10.86 15.14
N PRO A 46 3.40 -11.64 16.09
CA PRO A 46 4.14 -12.69 16.79
C PRO A 46 4.56 -13.89 15.93
N LEU A 47 3.95 -14.07 14.74
CA LEU A 47 4.24 -15.19 13.83
C LEU A 47 5.40 -14.90 12.87
N LEU A 48 5.97 -13.68 12.92
CA LEU A 48 7.17 -13.35 12.15
C LEU A 48 8.32 -14.25 12.62
N ASN A 49 8.98 -14.91 11.66
CA ASN A 49 10.22 -15.62 11.96
C ASN A 49 11.37 -14.64 12.24
N THR A 50 12.53 -15.17 12.62
CA THR A 50 13.68 -14.34 13.04
C THR A 50 14.13 -13.36 11.94
N ASP A 51 14.24 -13.81 10.70
CA ASP A 51 14.68 -12.97 9.58
C ASP A 51 13.66 -11.88 9.24
N GLN A 52 12.39 -12.26 9.17
CA GLN A 52 11.29 -11.32 8.92
C GLN A 52 11.19 -10.28 10.05
N GLN A 53 11.38 -10.68 11.31
CA GLN A 53 11.35 -9.79 12.46
C GLN A 53 12.53 -8.79 12.42
N ALA A 54 13.71 -9.21 11.97
CA ALA A 54 14.85 -8.32 11.78
C ALA A 54 14.56 -7.25 10.72
N ILE A 55 13.97 -7.63 9.58
CA ILE A 55 13.56 -6.70 8.53
C ILE A 55 12.47 -5.75 9.04
N TYR A 56 11.43 -6.28 9.68
CA TYR A 56 10.32 -5.50 10.25
C TYR A 56 10.83 -4.40 11.20
N ARG A 57 11.68 -4.76 12.16
CA ARG A 57 12.30 -3.78 13.10
C ARG A 57 13.17 -2.76 12.37
N LYS A 58 13.94 -3.18 11.36
CA LYS A 58 14.79 -2.28 10.58
C LYS A 58 13.97 -1.23 9.84
N VAL A 59 12.87 -1.63 9.21
CA VAL A 59 11.98 -0.72 8.48
C VAL A 59 11.29 0.24 9.44
N LEU A 60 10.66 -0.25 10.51
CA LEU A 60 9.99 0.62 11.48
C LEU A 60 10.93 1.62 12.13
N ARG A 61 12.17 1.21 12.44
CA ARG A 61 13.19 2.12 12.97
C ARG A 61 13.56 3.21 11.97
N ARG A 62 13.66 2.88 10.68
CA ARG A 62 13.94 3.88 9.63
C ARG A 62 12.78 4.84 9.49
N TYR A 63 11.57 4.31 9.46
CA TYR A 63 10.34 5.09 9.38
C TYR A 63 10.22 6.07 10.56
N SER A 64 10.38 5.59 11.79
CA SER A 64 10.26 6.42 13.01
C SER A 64 11.33 7.51 13.12
N LYS A 65 12.48 7.32 12.46
CA LYS A 65 13.56 8.32 12.39
C LYS A 65 13.46 9.21 11.16
N SER A 66 12.45 9.01 10.31
CA SER A 66 12.34 9.66 9.00
C SER A 66 13.61 9.49 8.15
N GLU A 67 14.32 8.36 8.33
CA GLU A 67 15.45 7.96 7.49
C GLU A 67 14.86 7.54 6.13
N GLY A 68 14.82 8.49 5.18
CA GLY A 68 14.37 8.22 3.81
C GLY A 68 15.21 7.15 3.08
N GLY A 69 14.83 6.86 1.85
CA GLY A 69 15.52 5.90 0.98
C GLY A 69 14.64 4.70 0.60
N VAL A 70 15.28 3.69 0.00
CA VAL A 70 14.60 2.51 -0.56
C VAL A 70 15.10 1.24 0.12
N ILE A 71 14.19 0.29 0.37
CA ILE A 71 14.49 -1.03 0.93
C ILE A 71 14.05 -2.08 -0.08
N PHE A 72 14.96 -2.98 -0.44
CA PHE A 72 14.66 -4.14 -1.26
C PHE A 72 14.52 -5.36 -0.35
N ILE A 73 13.39 -6.06 -0.44
CA ILE A 73 13.17 -7.33 0.25
C ILE A 73 13.29 -8.42 -0.82
N ASP A 74 14.49 -8.98 -0.95
CA ASP A 74 14.74 -10.11 -1.84
C ASP A 74 14.75 -11.42 -1.06
N ALA A 75 13.99 -12.39 -1.54
CA ALA A 75 13.94 -13.73 -0.99
C ALA A 75 13.32 -14.69 -2.03
N PRO A 76 13.54 -16.00 -1.94
CA PRO A 76 12.85 -16.97 -2.79
C PRO A 76 11.33 -16.96 -2.65
N ARG A 77 10.63 -17.63 -3.57
CA ARG A 77 9.19 -17.91 -3.44
C ARG A 77 8.94 -18.77 -2.19
N GLY A 78 7.84 -18.51 -1.47
CA GLY A 78 7.46 -19.28 -0.28
C GLY A 78 8.09 -18.82 1.04
N THR A 79 8.99 -17.83 1.02
CA THR A 79 9.63 -17.27 2.23
C THR A 79 8.77 -16.28 3.03
N GLY A 80 7.51 -16.08 2.62
CA GLY A 80 6.59 -15.21 3.35
C GLY A 80 6.81 -13.71 3.17
N LYS A 81 7.44 -13.24 2.09
CA LYS A 81 7.56 -11.79 1.79
C LYS A 81 6.21 -11.05 1.86
N THR A 82 5.16 -11.63 1.27
CA THR A 82 3.80 -11.07 1.31
C THR A 82 3.26 -11.02 2.73
N PHE A 83 3.53 -12.04 3.55
CA PHE A 83 3.14 -12.05 4.95
C PHE A 83 3.81 -10.90 5.71
N LEU A 84 5.13 -10.73 5.54
CA LEU A 84 5.88 -9.62 6.14
C LEU A 84 5.32 -8.25 5.72
N ILE A 85 5.08 -8.02 4.43
CA ILE A 85 4.53 -6.75 3.92
C ILE A 85 3.16 -6.46 4.53
N ASN A 86 2.27 -7.45 4.61
CA ASN A 86 0.92 -7.27 5.15
C ASN A 86 0.90 -6.95 6.65
N VAL A 87 1.90 -7.40 7.40
CA VAL A 87 2.07 -7.06 8.83
C VAL A 87 2.72 -5.68 8.99
N LEU A 88 3.58 -5.28 8.06
CA LEU A 88 4.35 -4.04 8.09
C LEU A 88 3.53 -2.81 7.70
N LEU A 89 2.81 -2.86 6.57
CA LEU A 89 2.11 -1.70 6.00
C LEU A 89 1.17 -0.98 6.99
N PRO A 90 0.41 -1.68 7.85
CA PRO A 90 -0.48 -0.99 8.80
C PRO A 90 0.22 -0.23 9.93
N LYS A 91 1.53 -0.39 10.08
CA LYS A 91 2.34 0.23 11.16
C LYS A 91 3.12 1.45 10.68
N ILE A 92 3.04 1.75 9.38
CA ILE A 92 3.70 2.88 8.71
C ILE A 92 2.62 3.93 8.46
#